data_AF-A0A8D2AF13-F1
#
_entry.id   AF-A0A8D2AF13-F1
#
_cell.length_a   1.000
_cell.length_b   1.000
_cell.length_c   1.000
_cell.angle_alpha   90.00
_cell.angle_beta   90.00
_cell.angle_gamma   90.00
#
_symmetry.space_group_name_H-M   'P 1'
#
loop_
_entity.id
_entity.type
_entity.pdbx_description
1 polymer ?
#
loop_
_entity_poly.entity_id
_entity_poly.type
_entity_poly.pdbx_seq_one_letter_code
_entity_poly.pdbx_strand_id
1 'polypeptide(L)'
;FLSTSPMNTNKIRNQLRNLQSKLLMKESSLQEMKTELESYKENNMQQSFQIMSLRDDIQDLQELIASLTRIKSLKNTNIQSLERGNWELTERVTALENLLKVHLVEREKAERKADLLEKMLSGTSRFPSHMTTKRQEDFLDIFPVKTETFLVNHFEGNIFHPEGPDHRQKIWDECQQDLIHEEKQASKLDRHPYSCSWETETAQSQYQNFLSQLATLLSDSIVPIPATEEAVKERILEISENELSWKSRTEGLQQEIQMLTKQLEQLHQIYEEAAQEAPQSGENYREQKRPLKRLDGNIGINDFFQRKLDLDRNKFKQLEMLLNIRQNLQIVTTPILEEKIQKLQKQLSDLKLSNKNMKTQLTRINVLKDKTIMKLRQSLTKVETMKEKVVMNTDDLKAASDSAEQEARADKERARQMLDSVTPELSTAKNTLEVAGQEQELGDFRETILKMLGFDMKTADKEIINQLKLIIQVYEISNKSKIASDCETGLDNE
;
A
#
# COMPACT_ATOMS: atom_id res chain seq x y z
N PHE A 1 -30.39 -99.29 14.46
CA PHE A 1 -29.19 -98.56 14.02
C PHE A 1 -29.47 -97.06 13.91
N LEU A 2 -29.67 -96.35 15.04
CA LEU A 2 -29.80 -94.88 15.06
C LEU A 2 -29.27 -94.39 16.42
N SER A 3 -27.96 -94.48 16.63
CA SER A 3 -27.26 -93.85 17.76
C SER A 3 -26.15 -92.96 17.21
N THR A 4 -26.53 -91.92 16.48
CA THR A 4 -25.60 -90.83 16.18
C THR A 4 -25.29 -90.11 17.49
N SER A 5 -24.05 -90.27 17.93
CA SER A 5 -23.54 -89.78 19.21
C SER A 5 -23.76 -88.26 19.38
N PRO A 6 -24.27 -87.78 20.53
CA PRO A 6 -24.52 -86.36 20.81
C PRO A 6 -23.26 -85.49 20.79
N MET A 7 -22.07 -86.09 20.79
CA MET A 7 -20.80 -85.36 20.66
C MET A 7 -20.59 -84.75 19.26
N ASN A 8 -21.03 -85.43 18.18
CA ASN A 8 -20.75 -84.98 16.82
C ASN A 8 -21.69 -83.84 16.39
N THR A 9 -22.94 -83.87 16.87
CA THR A 9 -23.93 -82.81 16.65
C THR A 9 -23.55 -81.51 17.37
N ASN A 10 -22.96 -81.60 18.58
CA ASN A 10 -22.45 -80.44 19.31
C ASN A 10 -21.24 -79.79 18.63
N LYS A 11 -20.31 -80.58 18.06
CA LYS A 11 -19.16 -80.06 17.31
C LYS A 11 -19.58 -79.27 16.08
N ILE A 12 -20.52 -79.81 15.30
CA ILE A 12 -21.08 -79.14 14.11
C ILE A 12 -21.83 -77.87 14.51
N ARG A 13 -22.61 -77.91 15.60
CA ARG A 13 -23.32 -76.73 16.12
C ARG A 13 -22.37 -75.60 16.53
N ASN A 14 -21.25 -75.93 17.18
CA ASN A 14 -20.23 -74.94 17.56
C ASN A 14 -19.51 -74.37 16.34
N GLN A 15 -19.20 -75.18 15.33
CA GLN A 15 -18.64 -74.71 14.06
C GLN A 15 -19.60 -73.78 13.31
N LEU A 16 -20.89 -74.12 13.27
CA LEU A 16 -21.91 -73.27 12.67
C LEU A 16 -22.00 -71.91 13.38
N ARG A 17 -22.01 -71.91 14.72
CA ARG A 17 -22.00 -70.68 15.52
C ARG A 17 -20.75 -69.83 15.29
N ASN A 18 -19.58 -70.46 15.15
CA ASN A 18 -18.32 -69.78 14.84
C ASN A 18 -18.36 -69.16 13.43
N LEU A 19 -18.82 -69.90 12.42
CA LEU A 19 -18.98 -69.38 11.06
C LEU A 19 -20.00 -68.23 10.99
N GLN A 20 -21.13 -68.35 11.71
CA GLN A 20 -22.09 -67.26 11.85
C GLN A 20 -21.47 -66.03 12.49
N SER A 21 -20.67 -66.20 13.55
CA SER A 21 -19.97 -65.09 14.21
C SER A 21 -18.98 -64.42 13.26
N LYS A 22 -18.19 -65.21 12.51
CA LYS A 22 -17.25 -64.68 11.50
C LYS A 22 -17.96 -63.94 10.36
N LEU A 23 -19.09 -64.47 9.90
CA LEU A 23 -19.91 -63.82 8.87
C LEU A 23 -20.40 -62.46 9.37
N LEU A 24 -20.93 -62.40 10.59
CA LEU A 24 -21.44 -61.18 11.21
C LEU A 24 -20.33 -60.13 11.42
N MET A 25 -19.12 -60.56 11.80
CA MET A 25 -17.95 -59.67 11.88
C MET A 25 -17.55 -59.11 10.50
N LYS A 26 -17.59 -59.93 9.45
CA LYS A 26 -17.29 -59.49 8.08
C LYS A 26 -18.37 -58.57 7.52
N GLU A 27 -19.63 -58.82 7.85
CA GLU A 27 -20.75 -57.94 7.49
C GLU A 27 -20.64 -56.57 8.18
N SER A 28 -20.25 -56.55 9.46
CA SER A 28 -19.99 -55.30 10.19
C SER A 28 -18.84 -54.50 9.57
N SER A 29 -17.71 -55.16 9.27
CA SER A 29 -16.56 -54.52 8.61
C SER A 29 -16.90 -54.01 7.20
N LEU A 30 -17.72 -54.74 6.44
CA LEU A 30 -18.19 -54.30 5.13
C LEU A 30 -19.08 -53.05 5.25
N GLN A 31 -19.93 -53.00 6.28
CA GLN A 31 -20.78 -51.85 6.54
C GLN A 31 -19.95 -50.61 6.94
N GLU A 32 -18.92 -50.77 7.77
CA GLU A 32 -17.97 -49.70 8.10
C GLU A 32 -17.26 -49.15 6.85
N MET A 33 -16.69 -50.04 6.03
CA MET A 33 -16.04 -49.65 4.76
C MET A 33 -17.01 -48.93 3.81
N LYS A 34 -18.28 -49.34 3.79
CA LYS A 34 -19.32 -48.67 2.99
C LYS A 34 -19.59 -47.25 3.51
N THR A 35 -19.66 -47.06 4.83
CA THR A 35 -19.84 -45.72 5.40
C THR A 35 -18.64 -44.82 5.15
N GLU A 36 -17.43 -45.36 5.22
CA GLU A 36 -16.21 -44.61 4.94
C GLU A 36 -16.15 -44.20 3.46
N LEU A 37 -16.51 -45.10 2.54
CA LEU A 37 -16.60 -44.79 1.11
C LEU A 37 -17.60 -43.67 0.82
N GLU A 38 -18.79 -43.67 1.44
CA GLU A 38 -19.75 -42.59 1.28
C GLU A 38 -19.24 -41.26 1.86
N SER A 39 -18.52 -41.30 2.99
CA SER A 39 -17.83 -40.12 3.54
C SER A 39 -16.79 -39.56 2.56
N TYR A 40 -15.97 -40.41 1.94
CA TYR A 40 -15.00 -39.98 0.92
C TYR A 40 -15.69 -39.36 -0.30
N LYS A 41 -16.81 -39.94 -0.76
CA LYS A 41 -17.58 -39.37 -1.88
C LYS A 41 -18.14 -37.99 -1.54
N GLU A 42 -18.70 -37.81 -0.35
CA GLU A 42 -19.23 -36.52 0.09
C GLU A 42 -18.11 -35.47 0.20
N ASN A 43 -16.98 -35.83 0.81
CA ASN A 43 -15.82 -34.95 0.89
C ASN A 43 -15.31 -34.55 -0.51
N ASN A 44 -15.24 -35.49 -1.44
CA ASN A 44 -14.82 -35.21 -2.81
C ASN A 44 -15.83 -34.30 -3.55
N MET A 45 -17.13 -34.49 -3.34
CA MET A 45 -18.16 -33.59 -3.88
C MET A 45 -18.01 -32.19 -3.29
N GLN A 46 -17.83 -32.06 -1.98
CA GLN A 46 -17.62 -30.77 -1.32
C GLN A 46 -16.36 -30.06 -1.82
N GLN A 47 -15.25 -30.78 -1.99
CA GLN A 47 -14.02 -30.25 -2.57
C GLN A 47 -14.23 -29.79 -4.01
N SER A 48 -14.93 -30.59 -4.83
CA SER A 48 -15.27 -30.22 -6.21
C SER A 48 -16.08 -28.92 -6.27
N PHE A 49 -17.07 -28.74 -5.37
CA PHE A 49 -17.84 -27.50 -5.27
C PHE A 49 -16.96 -26.30 -4.89
N GLN A 50 -16.03 -26.46 -3.95
CA GLN A 50 -15.10 -25.40 -3.57
C GLN A 50 -14.17 -25.03 -4.74
N ILE A 51 -13.63 -26.02 -5.45
CA ILE A 51 -12.79 -25.81 -6.64
C ILE A 51 -13.57 -25.06 -7.72
N MET A 52 -14.85 -25.40 -7.94
CA MET A 52 -15.70 -24.71 -8.89
C MET A 52 -15.91 -23.24 -8.49
N SER A 53 -16.22 -22.97 -7.20
CA SER A 53 -16.38 -21.61 -6.70
C SER A 53 -15.10 -20.77 -6.86
N LEU A 54 -13.94 -21.36 -6.52
CA LEU A 54 -12.65 -20.69 -6.69
C LEU A 54 -12.34 -20.41 -8.17
N ARG A 55 -12.73 -21.32 -9.07
CA ARG A 55 -12.59 -21.10 -10.51
C ARG A 55 -13.46 -19.93 -11.00
N ASP A 56 -14.70 -19.84 -10.53
CA ASP A 56 -15.60 -18.73 -10.85
C ASP A 56 -14.99 -17.40 -10.35
N ASP A 57 -14.49 -17.35 -9.12
CA ASP A 57 -13.84 -16.16 -8.54
C ASP A 57 -12.58 -15.75 -9.33
N ILE A 58 -11.76 -16.71 -9.76
CA ILE A 58 -10.58 -16.45 -10.61
C ILE A 58 -11.00 -15.83 -11.95
N GLN A 59 -12.10 -16.30 -12.54
CA GLN A 59 -12.60 -15.78 -13.80
C GLN A 59 -13.10 -14.33 -13.66
N ASP A 60 -13.81 -14.01 -12.58
CA ASP A 60 -14.24 -12.64 -12.27
C ASP A 60 -13.03 -11.70 -12.07
N LEU A 61 -11.98 -12.17 -11.38
CA LEU A 61 -10.74 -11.41 -11.21
C LEU A 61 -10.01 -11.18 -12.55
N GLN A 62 -9.99 -12.17 -13.44
CA GLN A 62 -9.41 -12.02 -14.78
C GLN A 62 -10.15 -10.97 -15.61
N GLU A 63 -11.48 -10.93 -15.54
CA GLU A 63 -12.28 -9.90 -16.21
C GLU A 63 -11.99 -8.50 -15.64
N LEU A 64 -11.86 -8.39 -14.31
CA LEU A 64 -11.49 -7.14 -13.66
C LEU A 64 -10.10 -6.66 -14.12
N ILE A 65 -9.11 -7.55 -14.18
CA ILE A 65 -7.76 -7.23 -14.67
C ILE A 65 -7.81 -6.76 -16.13
N ALA A 66 -8.59 -7.44 -16.99
CA ALA A 66 -8.76 -7.04 -18.38
C ALA A 66 -9.40 -5.64 -18.49
N SER A 67 -10.42 -5.35 -17.69
CA SER A 67 -11.07 -4.03 -17.64
C SER A 67 -10.10 -2.94 -17.20
N LEU A 68 -9.32 -3.20 -16.14
CA LEU A 68 -8.32 -2.27 -15.62
C LEU A 68 -7.23 -1.99 -16.64
N THR A 69 -6.81 -3.02 -17.38
CA THR A 69 -5.83 -2.88 -18.48
C THR A 69 -6.36 -1.98 -19.59
N ARG A 70 -7.64 -2.12 -19.98
CA ARG A 70 -8.27 -1.23 -20.97
C ARG A 70 -8.38 0.21 -20.48
N ILE A 71 -8.74 0.42 -19.20
CA ILE A 71 -8.80 1.76 -18.61
C ILE A 71 -7.40 2.39 -18.57
N LYS A 72 -6.37 1.61 -18.20
CA LYS A 72 -4.98 2.07 -18.18
C LYS A 72 -4.50 2.48 -19.57
N SER A 73 -4.77 1.68 -20.60
CA SER A 73 -4.39 2.04 -21.97
C SER A 73 -5.11 3.29 -22.46
N LEU A 74 -6.41 3.43 -22.18
CA LEU A 74 -7.19 4.62 -22.51
C LEU A 74 -6.68 5.88 -21.79
N LYS A 75 -6.30 5.76 -20.51
CA LYS A 75 -5.70 6.88 -19.76
C LYS A 75 -4.37 7.29 -20.38
N ASN A 76 -3.53 6.32 -20.76
CA ASN A 76 -2.23 6.59 -21.38
C ASN A 76 -2.37 7.28 -22.74
N THR A 77 -3.31 6.86 -23.58
CA THR A 77 -3.54 7.52 -24.88
C THR A 77 -4.05 8.95 -24.70
N ASN A 78 -4.91 9.20 -23.70
CA ASN A 78 -5.38 10.55 -23.40
C ASN A 78 -4.27 11.44 -22.80
N ILE A 79 -3.37 10.90 -21.99
CA ILE A 79 -2.19 11.64 -21.51
C ILE A 79 -1.31 12.04 -22.70
N GLN A 80 -1.01 11.10 -23.61
CA GLN A 80 -0.19 11.38 -24.79
C GLN A 80 -0.80 12.43 -25.73
N SER A 81 -2.13 12.43 -25.90
CA SER A 81 -2.79 13.45 -26.72
C SER A 81 -2.75 14.84 -26.07
N LEU A 82 -2.93 14.92 -24.74
CA LEU A 82 -2.81 16.17 -23.98
C LEU A 82 -1.37 16.69 -23.98
N GLU A 83 -0.38 15.82 -23.79
CA GLU A 83 1.04 16.17 -23.86
C GLU A 83 1.42 16.74 -25.23
N ARG A 84 0.91 16.11 -26.31
CA ARG A 84 1.10 16.63 -27.67
C ARG A 84 0.46 17.99 -27.86
N GLY A 85 -0.79 18.18 -27.43
CA GLY A 85 -1.48 19.47 -27.53
C GLY A 85 -0.77 20.58 -26.75
N ASN A 86 -0.25 20.27 -25.55
CA ASN A 86 0.55 21.22 -24.76
C ASN A 86 1.87 21.57 -25.44
N TRP A 87 2.54 20.61 -26.07
CA TRP A 87 3.76 20.86 -26.84
C TRP A 87 3.49 21.79 -28.03
N GLU A 88 2.43 21.52 -28.81
CA GLU A 88 2.02 22.38 -29.94
C GLU A 88 1.65 23.81 -29.49
N LEU A 89 0.96 23.94 -28.36
CA LEU A 89 0.64 25.23 -27.76
C LEU A 89 1.91 25.98 -27.34
N THR A 90 2.86 25.28 -26.72
CA THR A 90 4.15 25.85 -26.31
C THR A 90 4.93 26.35 -27.51
N GLU A 91 5.01 25.56 -28.59
CA GLU A 91 5.65 25.97 -29.84
C GLU A 91 5.00 27.24 -30.41
N ARG A 92 3.66 27.30 -30.45
CA ARG A 92 2.93 28.48 -30.92
C ARG A 92 3.15 29.72 -30.04
N VAL A 93 3.23 29.55 -28.71
CA VAL A 93 3.56 30.64 -27.79
C VAL A 93 4.96 31.18 -28.10
N THR A 94 5.97 30.31 -28.21
CA THR A 94 7.34 30.75 -28.52
C THR A 94 7.45 31.45 -29.87
N ALA A 95 6.72 30.98 -30.89
CA ALA A 95 6.66 31.63 -32.20
C ALA A 95 6.06 33.04 -32.11
N LEU A 96 4.97 33.22 -31.35
CA LEU A 96 4.34 34.51 -31.13
C LEU A 96 5.24 35.46 -30.31
N GLU A 97 5.93 34.96 -29.29
CA GLU A 97 6.91 35.73 -28.52
C GLU A 97 8.06 36.22 -29.41
N ASN A 98 8.56 35.37 -30.30
CA ASN A 98 9.62 35.75 -31.25
C ASN A 98 9.12 36.80 -32.25
N LEU A 99 7.90 36.65 -32.78
CA LEU A 99 7.30 37.66 -33.65
C LEU A 99 7.11 39.00 -32.92
N LEU A 100 6.68 38.96 -31.66
CA LEU A 100 6.54 40.16 -30.83
C LEU A 100 7.89 40.86 -30.62
N LYS A 101 8.97 40.10 -30.35
CA LYS A 101 10.33 40.65 -30.24
C LYS A 101 10.75 41.37 -31.53
N VAL A 102 10.47 40.79 -32.70
CA VAL A 102 10.76 41.42 -34.00
C VAL A 102 10.00 42.74 -34.14
N HIS A 103 8.69 42.73 -33.88
CA HIS A 103 7.87 43.95 -33.97
C HIS A 103 8.28 45.03 -32.96
N LEU A 104 8.74 44.66 -31.76
CA LEU A 104 9.28 45.62 -30.79
C LEU A 104 10.55 46.30 -31.31
N VAL A 105 11.47 45.55 -31.92
CA VAL A 105 12.69 46.11 -32.52
C VAL A 105 12.35 47.02 -33.72
N GLU A 106 11.39 46.62 -34.55
CA GLU A 106 10.93 47.44 -35.68
C GLU A 106 10.29 48.75 -35.21
N ARG A 107 9.45 48.70 -34.17
CA ARG A 107 8.85 49.88 -33.55
C ARG A 107 9.93 50.81 -32.99
N GLU A 108 10.89 50.29 -32.25
CA GLU A 108 11.99 51.09 -31.68
C GLU A 108 12.85 51.75 -32.78
N LYS A 109 13.08 51.05 -33.91
CA LYS A 109 13.73 51.65 -35.09
C LYS A 109 12.89 52.77 -35.72
N ALA A 110 11.57 52.60 -35.80
CA ALA A 110 10.66 53.62 -36.33
C ALA A 110 10.61 54.85 -35.41
N GLU A 111 10.57 54.64 -34.10
CA GLU A 111 10.59 55.69 -33.07
C GLU A 111 11.88 56.51 -33.14
N ARG A 112 13.05 55.86 -33.18
CA ARG A 112 14.34 56.55 -33.40
C ARG A 112 14.37 57.40 -34.67
N LYS A 113 13.74 56.92 -35.76
CA LYS A 113 13.63 57.70 -37.01
C LYS A 113 12.71 58.91 -36.86
N ALA A 114 11.59 58.75 -36.16
CA ALA A 114 10.65 59.84 -35.88
C ALA A 114 11.31 60.93 -35.02
N ASP A 115 12.01 60.54 -33.94
CA ASP A 115 12.75 61.46 -33.07
C ASP A 115 13.82 62.25 -33.82
N LEU A 116 14.51 61.62 -34.77
CA LEU A 116 15.49 62.28 -35.62
C LEU A 116 14.85 63.35 -36.51
N LEU A 117 13.71 63.02 -37.13
CA LEU A 117 12.95 63.96 -37.96
C LEU A 117 12.39 65.13 -37.12
N GLU A 118 11.89 64.87 -35.92
CA GLU A 118 11.41 65.91 -35.00
C GLU A 118 12.55 66.86 -34.57
N LYS A 119 13.74 66.33 -34.28
CA LYS A 119 14.95 67.14 -34.03
C LYS A 119 15.34 68.02 -35.22
N MET A 120 15.23 67.50 -36.46
CA MET A 120 15.50 68.31 -37.65
C MET A 120 14.46 69.43 -37.85
N LEU A 121 13.17 69.14 -37.59
CA LEU A 121 12.10 70.13 -37.69
C LEU A 121 12.20 71.22 -36.61
N SER A 122 12.52 70.85 -35.37
CA SER A 122 12.75 71.80 -34.27
C SER A 122 14.03 72.62 -34.47
N GLY A 123 15.09 72.06 -35.06
CA GLY A 123 16.29 72.80 -35.49
C GLY A 123 16.04 73.79 -36.63
N THR A 124 15.04 73.53 -37.47
CA THR A 124 14.63 74.41 -38.59
C THR A 124 13.67 75.53 -38.13
N SER A 125 13.11 75.45 -36.92
CA SER A 125 12.24 76.48 -36.34
C SER A 125 12.95 77.79 -35.94
N ARG A 126 14.27 77.90 -36.16
CA ARG A 126 15.03 79.15 -35.92
C ARG A 126 15.10 80.11 -37.11
N PHE A 127 14.41 79.81 -38.21
CA PHE A 127 14.34 80.76 -39.33
C PHE A 127 13.03 81.56 -39.29
N PRO A 128 13.10 82.91 -39.35
CA PRO A 128 11.93 83.76 -39.23
C PRO A 128 10.98 83.53 -40.38
N SER A 129 9.68 83.46 -40.06
CA SER A 129 8.58 83.48 -41.02
C SER A 129 8.76 84.68 -41.96
N HIS A 130 9.23 84.42 -43.18
CA HIS A 130 9.21 85.40 -44.25
C HIS A 130 8.39 84.85 -45.42
N MET A 131 7.18 85.42 -45.51
CA MET A 131 6.45 85.69 -46.74
C MET A 131 6.26 84.56 -47.75
N THR A 132 5.15 83.85 -47.59
CA THR A 132 4.41 83.26 -48.70
C THR A 132 3.92 84.37 -49.63
N THR A 133 4.51 84.53 -50.82
CA THR A 133 3.80 84.82 -52.08
C THR A 133 4.73 84.67 -53.30
N LYS A 134 4.16 84.17 -54.41
CA LYS A 134 4.71 83.95 -55.78
C LYS A 134 5.42 82.60 -55.97
N ARG A 135 4.78 81.58 -56.55
CA ARG A 135 4.36 81.42 -57.97
C ARG A 135 5.54 81.55 -58.94
N GLN A 136 6.15 80.41 -59.31
CA GLN A 136 6.53 80.08 -60.69
C GLN A 136 7.00 78.62 -60.78
N GLU A 137 6.51 77.92 -61.81
CA GLU A 137 6.83 76.56 -62.24
C GLU A 137 8.20 76.50 -62.94
N ASP A 138 8.96 75.41 -62.76
CA ASP A 138 9.31 74.45 -63.81
C ASP A 138 10.64 73.70 -63.58
N PHE A 139 10.65 72.48 -64.15
CA PHE A 139 11.76 71.61 -64.55
C PHE A 139 12.25 70.50 -63.60
N LEU A 140 11.86 69.27 -63.97
CA LEU A 140 12.60 68.03 -63.77
C LEU A 140 14.03 68.16 -64.31
N ASP A 141 15.01 67.65 -63.56
CA ASP A 141 16.21 67.07 -64.15
C ASP A 141 16.72 65.87 -63.34
N ILE A 142 17.26 64.89 -64.05
CA ILE A 142 17.47 63.51 -63.60
C ILE A 142 18.90 63.31 -63.02
N PHE A 143 18.97 62.58 -61.91
CA PHE A 143 20.11 62.07 -61.11
C PHE A 143 21.30 61.44 -61.88
N PRO A 144 22.53 61.38 -61.30
CA PRO A 144 22.90 60.21 -60.47
C PRO A 144 23.93 60.40 -59.33
N VAL A 145 23.78 59.55 -58.31
CA VAL A 145 24.80 58.84 -57.50
C VAL A 145 26.04 59.64 -57.04
N LYS A 146 26.05 60.02 -55.75
CA LYS A 146 27.25 60.10 -54.88
C LYS A 146 26.87 60.43 -53.44
N THR A 147 26.28 59.48 -52.71
CA THR A 147 26.17 59.55 -51.23
C THR A 147 26.26 58.15 -50.62
N GLU A 148 27.17 57.32 -51.14
CA GLU A 148 27.47 55.98 -50.61
C GLU A 148 28.83 55.96 -49.87
N THR A 149 29.26 57.11 -49.34
CA THR A 149 30.56 57.26 -48.66
C THR A 149 30.52 58.07 -47.36
N PHE A 150 29.34 58.50 -46.89
CA PHE A 150 29.23 59.35 -45.69
C PHE A 150 28.55 58.69 -44.47
N LEU A 151 28.12 57.43 -44.57
CA LEU A 151 27.48 56.72 -43.43
C LEU A 151 28.30 55.55 -42.86
N VAL A 152 29.44 55.20 -43.46
CA VAL A 152 30.25 54.05 -43.04
C VAL A 152 31.21 54.39 -41.88
N ASN A 153 31.48 55.67 -41.60
CA ASN A 153 32.56 56.06 -40.67
C ASN A 153 32.12 56.58 -39.29
N HIS A 154 30.89 56.32 -38.83
CA HIS A 154 30.42 56.81 -37.52
C HIS A 154 30.10 55.74 -36.46
N PHE A 155 30.42 54.46 -36.71
CA PHE A 155 30.14 53.36 -35.77
C PHE A 155 31.39 52.72 -35.13
N GLU A 156 32.54 53.39 -35.16
CA GLU A 156 33.76 52.85 -34.58
C GLU A 156 34.44 53.92 -33.73
N GLY A 157 34.03 54.05 -32.46
CA GLY A 157 34.64 55.08 -31.60
C GLY A 157 34.10 55.34 -30.20
N ASN A 158 33.28 54.46 -29.60
CA ASN A 158 32.92 54.62 -28.19
C ASN A 158 33.20 53.33 -27.40
N ILE A 159 34.49 53.03 -27.25
CA ILE A 159 34.98 52.16 -26.18
C ILE A 159 35.22 53.09 -24.98
N PHE A 160 34.49 52.84 -23.89
CA PHE A 160 34.57 53.58 -22.63
C PHE A 160 36.01 53.68 -22.10
N HIS A 161 36.38 54.87 -21.61
CA HIS A 161 37.60 55.07 -20.81
C HIS A 161 37.50 54.28 -19.50
N PRO A 162 38.44 53.39 -19.16
CA PRO A 162 38.48 52.83 -17.83
C PRO A 162 39.11 53.82 -16.85
N GLU A 163 38.35 54.11 -15.81
CA GLU A 163 38.79 54.71 -14.56
C GLU A 163 40.00 53.94 -13.99
N GLY A 164 40.90 54.66 -13.32
CA GLY A 164 42.31 54.29 -13.12
C GLY A 164 42.59 52.90 -12.49
N PRO A 165 43.83 52.39 -12.67
CA PRO A 165 44.21 51.02 -12.28
C PRO A 165 44.01 50.68 -10.80
N ASP A 166 44.05 51.68 -9.91
CA ASP A 166 43.88 51.47 -8.47
C ASP A 166 42.48 50.97 -8.09
N HIS A 167 41.42 51.34 -8.82
CA HIS A 167 40.07 50.91 -8.45
C HIS A 167 39.82 49.46 -8.82
N ARG A 168 40.34 49.01 -9.97
CA ARG A 168 40.29 47.58 -10.34
C ARG A 168 41.14 46.72 -9.42
N GLN A 169 42.31 47.20 -9.00
CA GLN A 169 43.14 46.45 -8.04
C GLN A 169 42.44 46.32 -6.69
N LYS A 170 41.81 47.40 -6.20
CA LYS A 170 41.05 47.38 -4.96
C LYS A 170 39.83 46.45 -5.00
N ILE A 171 39.09 46.44 -6.11
CA ILE A 171 37.97 45.51 -6.33
C ILE A 171 38.47 44.06 -6.40
N TRP A 172 39.63 43.83 -7.01
CA TRP A 172 40.25 42.50 -7.09
C TRP A 172 40.68 42.00 -5.70
N ASP A 173 41.31 42.86 -4.91
CA ASP A 173 41.79 42.51 -3.56
C ASP A 173 40.61 42.24 -2.60
N GLU A 174 39.51 43.00 -2.70
CA GLU A 174 38.29 42.81 -1.92
C GLU A 174 37.58 41.50 -2.29
N CYS A 175 37.45 41.23 -3.60
CA CYS A 175 36.89 39.96 -4.10
C CYS A 175 37.76 38.75 -3.72
N GLN A 176 39.08 38.91 -3.66
CA GLN A 176 40.01 37.86 -3.27
C GLN A 176 39.95 37.56 -1.76
N GLN A 177 39.73 38.58 -0.91
CA GLN A 177 39.48 38.40 0.52
C GLN A 177 38.14 37.68 0.77
N ASP A 178 37.09 38.03 0.03
CA ASP A 178 35.79 37.38 0.12
C ASP A 178 35.86 35.91 -0.30
N LEU A 179 36.62 35.59 -1.35
CA LEU A 179 36.85 34.21 -1.78
C LEU A 179 37.54 33.38 -0.69
N ILE A 180 38.55 33.95 -0.03
CA ILE A 180 39.30 33.29 1.07
C ILE A 180 38.41 33.13 2.31
N HIS A 181 37.50 34.08 2.57
CA HIS A 181 36.54 33.99 3.67
C HIS A 181 35.48 32.91 3.41
N GLU A 182 34.91 32.86 2.21
CA GLU A 182 33.99 31.81 1.75
C GLU A 182 34.65 30.43 1.77
N GLU A 183 35.90 30.31 1.32
CA GLU A 183 36.65 29.04 1.36
C GLU A 183 36.91 28.58 2.80
N LYS A 184 37.16 29.51 3.74
CA LYS A 184 37.27 29.20 5.18
C LYS A 184 35.94 28.82 5.82
N GLN A 185 34.80 29.35 5.35
CA GLN A 185 33.48 28.92 5.78
C GLN A 185 33.12 27.54 5.21
N ALA A 186 33.43 27.30 3.93
CA ALA A 186 33.24 26.02 3.27
C ALA A 186 34.05 24.90 3.95
N SER A 187 35.31 25.15 4.30
CA SER A 187 36.15 24.18 5.00
C SER A 187 35.76 23.95 6.48
N LYS A 188 34.97 24.84 7.08
CA LYS A 188 34.35 24.63 8.41
C LYS A 188 33.09 23.77 8.34
N LEU A 189 32.37 23.82 7.21
CA LEU A 189 31.23 22.97 6.87
C LEU A 189 31.65 21.58 6.38
N ASP A 190 32.86 21.45 5.85
CA ASP A 190 33.42 20.19 5.32
C ASP A 190 34.09 19.31 6.40
N ARG A 191 34.05 19.71 7.68
CA ARG A 191 34.34 18.78 8.77
C ARG A 191 33.18 17.79 8.84
N HIS A 192 33.39 16.64 8.20
CA HIS A 192 32.53 15.44 8.17
C HIS A 192 31.33 15.51 9.12
N PRO A 193 30.09 15.50 8.61
CA PRO A 193 28.95 15.25 9.47
C PRO A 193 29.21 13.89 10.13
N TYR A 194 29.09 13.83 11.45
CA TYR A 194 28.85 12.58 12.14
C TYR A 194 27.73 11.86 11.38
N SER A 195 28.06 10.83 10.60
CA SER A 195 27.06 9.99 9.95
C SER A 195 26.25 9.37 11.07
N CYS A 196 24.97 9.73 11.19
CA CYS A 196 24.04 9.16 12.15
C CYS A 196 24.06 7.63 12.04
N SER A 197 24.78 6.94 12.94
CA SER A 197 24.82 5.47 12.97
C SER A 197 23.44 4.85 13.20
N TRP A 198 22.51 5.60 13.79
CA TRP A 198 21.14 5.16 14.04
C TRP A 198 20.25 5.18 12.78
N GLU A 199 20.59 5.96 11.75
CA GLU A 199 19.88 5.94 10.46
C GLU A 199 20.22 4.67 9.67
N THR A 200 21.49 4.24 9.71
CA THR A 200 21.91 2.97 9.15
C THR A 200 21.31 1.77 9.89
N GLU A 201 21.17 1.84 11.22
CA GLU A 201 20.52 0.78 12.02
C GLU A 201 19.03 0.68 11.71
N THR A 202 18.34 1.82 11.51
CA THR A 202 16.92 1.85 11.14
C THR A 202 16.70 1.30 9.73
N ALA A 203 17.54 1.69 8.76
CA ALA A 203 17.46 1.18 7.38
C ALA A 203 17.83 -0.31 7.30
N GLN A 204 18.84 -0.75 8.06
CA GLN A 204 19.24 -2.16 8.13
C GLN A 204 18.15 -3.02 8.78
N SER A 205 17.50 -2.51 9.85
CA SER A 205 16.36 -3.18 10.47
C SER A 205 15.17 -3.30 9.51
N GLN A 206 14.87 -2.25 8.74
CA GLN A 206 13.81 -2.28 7.72
C GLN A 206 14.12 -3.27 6.60
N TYR A 207 15.36 -3.32 6.13
CA TYR A 207 15.81 -4.28 5.11
C TYR A 207 15.73 -5.72 5.60
N GLN A 208 16.14 -5.99 6.85
CA GLN A 208 16.01 -7.31 7.46
C GLN A 208 14.55 -7.71 7.69
N ASN A 209 13.68 -6.77 8.05
CA ASN A 209 12.24 -7.03 8.17
C ASN A 209 11.62 -7.36 6.80
N PHE A 210 12.00 -6.64 5.75
CA PHE A 210 11.60 -6.95 4.38
C PHE A 210 12.05 -8.35 3.94
N LEU A 211 13.31 -8.72 4.21
CA LEU A 211 13.81 -10.08 3.94
C LEU A 211 13.05 -11.16 4.73
N SER A 212 12.73 -10.91 6.00
CA SER A 212 11.94 -11.84 6.80
C SER A 212 10.52 -12.02 6.26
N GLN A 213 9.90 -10.97 5.75
CA GLN A 213 8.58 -11.04 5.11
C GLN A 213 8.63 -11.82 3.80
N LEU A 214 9.64 -11.58 2.96
CA LEU A 214 9.85 -12.34 1.72
C LEU A 214 10.13 -13.82 2.00
N ALA A 215 10.98 -14.13 2.97
CA ALA A 215 11.28 -15.50 3.36
C ALA A 215 10.02 -16.23 3.87
N THR A 216 9.16 -15.54 4.64
CA THR A 216 7.89 -16.11 5.10
C THR A 216 6.92 -16.36 3.94
N LEU A 217 6.82 -15.42 3.00
CA LEU A 217 5.92 -15.54 1.84
C LEU A 217 6.34 -16.65 0.88
N LEU A 218 7.66 -16.82 0.69
CA LEU A 218 8.23 -17.79 -0.24
C LEU A 218 8.44 -19.17 0.38
N SER A 219 8.29 -19.30 1.70
CA SER A 219 8.39 -20.58 2.39
C SER A 219 7.20 -21.47 2.06
N ASP A 220 7.48 -22.68 1.58
CA ASP A 220 6.46 -23.71 1.44
C ASP A 220 6.23 -24.43 2.77
N SER A 221 5.09 -25.12 2.91
CA SER A 221 4.73 -25.87 4.13
C SER A 221 5.70 -27.01 4.50
N ILE A 222 6.77 -27.22 3.72
CA ILE A 222 7.70 -28.34 3.81
C ILE A 222 9.13 -27.88 4.17
N VAL A 223 9.56 -26.68 3.74
CA VAL A 223 10.92 -26.17 4.02
C VAL A 223 10.87 -24.66 4.30
N PRO A 224 11.15 -24.22 5.54
CA PRO A 224 11.27 -22.81 5.88
C PRO A 224 12.55 -22.21 5.26
N ILE A 225 12.41 -21.03 4.66
CA ILE A 225 13.53 -20.33 4.02
C ILE A 225 14.18 -19.38 5.02
N PRO A 226 15.52 -19.36 5.13
CA PRO A 226 16.23 -18.37 5.92
C PRO A 226 15.96 -16.93 5.43
N ALA A 227 15.83 -15.97 6.35
CA ALA A 227 15.68 -14.55 6.02
C ALA A 227 17.00 -13.89 5.56
N THR A 228 17.72 -14.54 4.65
CA THR A 228 18.93 -14.03 4.00
C THR A 228 18.62 -13.68 2.54
N GLU A 229 19.31 -12.68 2.00
CA GLU A 229 19.09 -12.19 0.63
C GLU A 229 19.33 -13.30 -0.41
N GLU A 230 20.34 -14.12 -0.17
CA GLU A 230 20.81 -15.20 -1.03
C GLU A 230 19.79 -16.34 -1.08
N ALA A 231 19.26 -16.75 0.07
CA ALA A 231 18.26 -17.81 0.14
C ALA A 231 16.93 -17.38 -0.49
N VAL A 232 16.54 -16.12 -0.33
CA VAL A 232 15.36 -15.55 -0.99
C VAL A 232 15.55 -15.51 -2.51
N LYS A 233 16.71 -15.07 -2.99
CA LYS A 233 17.03 -15.05 -4.44
C LYS A 233 17.04 -16.45 -5.05
N GLU A 234 17.67 -17.41 -4.38
CA GLU A 234 17.75 -18.80 -4.84
C GLU A 234 16.36 -19.43 -4.95
N ARG A 235 15.48 -19.20 -3.95
CA ARG A 235 14.09 -19.68 -4.03
C ARG A 235 13.32 -19.05 -5.18
N ILE A 236 13.45 -17.74 -5.40
CA ILE A 236 12.78 -17.05 -6.50
C ILE A 236 13.22 -17.64 -7.85
N LEU A 237 14.52 -17.91 -8.01
CA LEU A 237 15.04 -18.55 -9.22
C LEU A 237 14.50 -19.97 -9.37
N GLU A 238 14.48 -20.78 -8.32
CA GLU A 238 13.93 -22.14 -8.34
C GLU A 238 12.44 -22.16 -8.72
N ILE A 239 11.63 -21.25 -8.15
CA ILE A 239 10.21 -21.09 -8.52
C ILE A 239 10.08 -20.72 -10.01
N SER A 240 10.95 -19.85 -10.50
CA SER A 240 10.95 -19.41 -11.90
C SER A 240 11.35 -20.54 -12.86
N GLU A 241 12.35 -21.35 -12.51
CA GLU A 241 12.75 -22.54 -13.28
C GLU A 241 11.64 -23.61 -13.29
N ASN A 242 10.98 -23.80 -12.14
CA ASN A 242 9.83 -24.70 -12.02
C ASN A 242 8.64 -24.22 -12.87
N GLU A 243 8.36 -22.91 -12.92
CA GLU A 243 7.34 -22.35 -13.80
C GLU A 243 7.60 -22.69 -15.27
N LEU A 244 8.84 -22.52 -15.73
CA LEU A 244 9.26 -22.86 -17.10
C LEU A 244 9.13 -24.37 -17.38
N SER A 245 9.47 -25.22 -16.40
CA SER A 245 9.30 -26.67 -16.48
C SER A 245 7.83 -27.09 -16.60
N TRP A 246 6.95 -26.58 -15.73
CA TRP A 246 5.52 -26.85 -15.79
C TRP A 246 4.87 -26.31 -17.06
N LYS A 247 5.34 -25.17 -17.57
CA LYS A 247 4.90 -24.61 -18.85
C LYS A 247 5.25 -25.55 -20.00
N SER A 248 6.49 -26.04 -20.06
CA SER A 248 6.94 -26.99 -21.09
C SER A 248 6.15 -28.30 -21.04
N ARG A 249 5.88 -28.82 -19.83
CA ARG A 249 5.04 -30.02 -19.63
C ARG A 249 3.60 -29.80 -20.06
N THR A 250 3.05 -28.62 -19.79
CA THR A 250 1.67 -28.26 -20.18
C THR A 250 1.53 -28.16 -21.69
N GLU A 251 2.52 -27.55 -22.36
CA GLU A 251 2.58 -27.50 -23.83
C GLU A 251 2.66 -28.91 -24.44
N GLY A 252 3.46 -29.82 -23.86
CA GLY A 252 3.52 -31.22 -24.28
C GLY A 252 2.17 -31.95 -24.16
N LEU A 253 1.50 -31.81 -23.01
CA LEU A 253 0.16 -32.38 -22.81
C LEU A 253 -0.88 -31.77 -23.77
N GLN A 254 -0.77 -30.48 -24.07
CA GLN A 254 -1.65 -29.82 -25.02
C GLN A 254 -1.48 -30.38 -26.45
N GLN A 255 -0.24 -30.65 -26.86
CA GLN A 255 0.04 -31.30 -28.15
C GLN A 255 -0.50 -32.73 -28.20
N GLU A 256 -0.37 -33.49 -27.11
CA GLU A 256 -0.92 -34.84 -26.99
C GLU A 256 -2.45 -34.85 -27.11
N ILE A 257 -3.13 -33.93 -26.42
CA ILE A 257 -4.58 -33.75 -26.53
C ILE A 257 -4.98 -33.41 -27.98
N GLN A 258 -4.24 -32.53 -28.66
CA GLN A 258 -4.50 -32.21 -30.07
C GLN A 258 -4.34 -33.42 -30.99
N MET A 259 -3.31 -34.25 -30.76
CA MET A 259 -3.08 -35.48 -31.52
C MET A 259 -4.23 -36.48 -31.32
N LEU A 260 -4.62 -36.74 -30.07
CA LEU A 260 -5.73 -37.64 -29.73
C LEU A 260 -7.06 -37.14 -30.29
N THR A 261 -7.29 -35.82 -30.26
CA THR A 261 -8.48 -35.20 -30.86
C THR A 261 -8.52 -35.45 -32.36
N LYS A 262 -7.39 -35.28 -33.06
CA LYS A 262 -7.29 -35.55 -34.50
C LYS A 262 -7.52 -37.03 -34.83
N GLN A 263 -7.02 -37.95 -34.01
CA GLN A 263 -7.28 -39.39 -34.16
C GLN A 263 -8.76 -39.73 -33.97
N LEU A 264 -9.41 -39.11 -32.98
CA LEU A 264 -10.84 -39.29 -32.76
C LEU A 264 -11.67 -38.79 -33.94
N GLU A 265 -11.30 -37.66 -34.51
CA GLU A 265 -11.94 -37.08 -35.70
C GLU A 265 -11.76 -37.96 -36.94
N GLN A 266 -10.59 -38.56 -37.13
CA GLN A 266 -10.35 -39.55 -38.19
C GLN A 266 -11.22 -40.82 -38.01
N LEU A 267 -11.34 -41.32 -36.78
CA LEU A 267 -12.23 -42.46 -36.49
C LEU A 267 -13.70 -42.12 -36.74
N HIS A 268 -14.11 -40.89 -36.43
CA HIS A 268 -15.45 -40.40 -36.71
C HIS A 268 -15.73 -40.34 -38.22
N GLN A 269 -14.76 -39.83 -39.00
CA GLN A 269 -14.85 -39.76 -40.46
C GLN A 269 -14.98 -41.16 -41.09
N ILE A 270 -14.18 -42.13 -40.66
CA ILE A 270 -14.25 -43.53 -41.14
C ILE A 270 -15.60 -44.16 -40.78
N TYR A 271 -16.11 -43.88 -39.59
CA TYR A 271 -17.43 -44.35 -39.16
C TYR A 271 -18.55 -43.76 -40.02
N GLU A 272 -18.47 -42.47 -40.35
CA GLU A 272 -19.45 -41.77 -41.18
C GLU A 272 -19.40 -42.23 -42.65
N GLU A 273 -18.21 -42.48 -43.20
CA GLU A 273 -18.01 -43.05 -44.54
C GLU A 273 -18.53 -44.50 -44.64
N ALA A 274 -18.23 -45.35 -43.65
CA ALA A 274 -18.73 -46.73 -43.60
C ALA A 274 -20.27 -46.80 -43.43
N ALA A 275 -20.87 -45.81 -42.76
CA ALA A 275 -22.32 -45.70 -42.64
C ALA A 275 -22.99 -45.25 -43.96
N GLN A 276 -22.28 -44.57 -44.86
CA GLN A 276 -22.77 -44.17 -46.17
C GLN A 276 -22.60 -45.25 -47.26
N GLU A 277 -21.65 -46.18 -47.12
CA GLU A 277 -21.31 -47.19 -48.14
C GLU A 277 -22.15 -48.49 -48.14
N ALA A 278 -23.15 -48.67 -47.27
CA ALA A 278 -23.98 -49.88 -47.23
C ALA A 278 -25.47 -49.64 -47.57
N PRO A 279 -26.10 -50.32 -48.58
CA PRO A 279 -25.57 -51.00 -49.77
C PRO A 279 -26.15 -50.49 -51.12
N GLN A 280 -25.29 -50.39 -52.15
CA GLN A 280 -25.64 -50.41 -53.59
C GLN A 280 -25.23 -51.72 -54.30
N SER A 281 -24.99 -52.82 -53.57
CA SER A 281 -24.64 -54.11 -54.17
C SER A 281 -25.62 -55.21 -53.74
N GLY A 282 -26.87 -55.07 -54.18
CA GLY A 282 -27.91 -56.11 -54.17
C GLY A 282 -28.51 -56.36 -55.56
N GLU A 283 -27.83 -55.97 -56.63
CA GLU A 283 -28.32 -56.01 -58.03
C GLU A 283 -28.12 -57.35 -58.76
N ASN A 284 -27.82 -58.44 -58.06
CA ASN A 284 -27.58 -59.74 -58.69
C ASN A 284 -28.59 -60.80 -58.27
N TYR A 285 -29.90 -60.65 -58.52
CA TYR A 285 -30.86 -61.78 -58.51
C TYR A 285 -32.23 -61.38 -59.09
N ARG A 286 -32.32 -60.94 -60.36
CA ARG A 286 -33.61 -61.03 -61.08
C ARG A 286 -33.55 -61.02 -62.61
N GLU A 287 -32.43 -61.38 -63.22
CA GLU A 287 -32.41 -61.76 -64.64
C GLU A 287 -32.79 -63.23 -64.82
N GLN A 288 -34.08 -63.53 -64.75
CA GLN A 288 -34.66 -64.75 -65.36
C GLN A 288 -36.16 -64.60 -65.57
N LYS A 289 -36.55 -64.01 -66.72
CA LYS A 289 -37.69 -64.38 -67.60
C LYS A 289 -37.81 -63.37 -68.76
N ARG A 290 -37.35 -63.78 -69.95
CA ARG A 290 -37.53 -63.15 -71.29
C ARG A 290 -39.01 -63.31 -71.79
N PRO A 291 -39.42 -62.78 -72.98
CA PRO A 291 -39.17 -61.48 -73.64
C PRO A 291 -40.44 -60.87 -74.35
N LEU A 292 -40.23 -59.74 -75.05
CA LEU A 292 -40.97 -59.15 -76.20
C LEU A 292 -41.89 -57.91 -76.02
N LYS A 293 -41.34 -56.80 -76.54
CA LYS A 293 -41.93 -55.78 -77.45
C LYS A 293 -42.88 -54.69 -76.91
N ARG A 294 -42.26 -53.53 -76.68
CA ARG A 294 -42.54 -52.17 -77.24
C ARG A 294 -44.01 -51.76 -77.43
N LEU A 295 -44.44 -50.76 -76.63
CA LEU A 295 -44.75 -49.44 -77.19
C LEU A 295 -44.43 -48.34 -76.17
N ASP A 296 -43.48 -47.52 -76.57
CA ASP A 296 -42.95 -46.31 -75.94
C ASP A 296 -44.00 -45.20 -75.92
N GLY A 297 -44.07 -44.45 -74.82
CA GLY A 297 -44.88 -43.23 -74.71
C GLY A 297 -45.19 -42.80 -73.27
N ASN A 298 -45.24 -43.75 -72.34
CA ASN A 298 -45.54 -43.48 -70.93
C ASN A 298 -44.30 -43.50 -70.00
N ILE A 299 -43.12 -43.90 -70.50
CA ILE A 299 -41.92 -44.08 -69.67
C ILE A 299 -41.35 -42.74 -69.20
N GLY A 300 -41.23 -41.75 -70.09
CA GLY A 300 -40.68 -40.43 -69.72
C GLY A 300 -41.57 -39.59 -68.80
N ILE A 301 -42.89 -39.73 -68.91
CA ILE A 301 -43.85 -39.02 -68.05
C ILE A 301 -43.86 -39.68 -66.66
N ASN A 302 -43.88 -41.02 -66.60
CA ASN A 302 -43.84 -41.75 -65.33
C ASN A 302 -42.51 -41.53 -64.58
N ASP A 303 -41.37 -41.53 -65.27
CA ASP A 303 -40.06 -41.27 -64.66
C ASP A 303 -39.93 -39.83 -64.11
N PHE A 304 -40.57 -38.85 -64.78
CA PHE A 304 -40.59 -37.46 -64.29
C PHE A 304 -41.44 -37.32 -63.01
N PHE A 305 -42.62 -37.92 -62.97
CA PHE A 305 -43.46 -37.93 -61.76
C PHE A 305 -42.81 -38.73 -60.63
N GLN A 306 -42.15 -39.85 -60.93
CA GLN A 306 -41.42 -40.65 -59.95
C GLN A 306 -40.25 -39.85 -59.35
N ARG A 307 -39.41 -39.20 -60.18
CA ARG A 307 -38.34 -38.32 -59.70
C ARG A 307 -38.84 -37.15 -58.86
N LYS A 308 -39.97 -36.55 -59.23
CA LYS A 308 -40.58 -35.45 -58.47
C LYS A 308 -41.09 -35.94 -57.11
N LEU A 309 -41.76 -37.09 -57.07
CA LEU A 309 -42.21 -37.73 -55.83
C LEU A 309 -41.03 -38.14 -54.95
N ASP A 310 -39.96 -38.70 -55.52
CA ASP A 310 -38.76 -39.09 -54.77
C ASP A 310 -38.02 -37.86 -54.22
N LEU A 311 -37.95 -36.77 -54.98
CA LEU A 311 -37.40 -35.50 -54.51
C LEU A 311 -38.23 -34.91 -53.36
N ASP A 312 -39.56 -34.90 -53.49
CA ASP A 312 -40.44 -34.40 -52.43
C ASP A 312 -40.41 -35.30 -51.20
N ARG A 313 -40.28 -36.62 -51.37
CA ARG A 313 -40.09 -37.58 -50.28
C ARG A 313 -38.74 -37.40 -49.58
N ASN A 314 -37.69 -37.06 -50.33
CA ASN A 314 -36.38 -36.75 -49.77
C ASN A 314 -36.38 -35.40 -49.02
N LYS A 315 -37.06 -34.38 -49.55
CA LYS A 315 -37.28 -33.10 -48.83
C LYS A 315 -38.07 -33.30 -47.54
N PHE A 316 -39.09 -34.14 -47.55
CA PHE A 316 -39.87 -34.46 -46.35
C PHE A 316 -38.99 -35.13 -45.28
N LYS A 317 -38.18 -36.12 -45.67
CA LYS A 317 -37.20 -36.76 -44.76
C LYS A 317 -36.17 -35.76 -44.20
N GLN A 318 -35.69 -34.82 -45.01
CA GLN A 318 -34.78 -33.77 -44.54
C GLN A 318 -35.44 -32.82 -43.53
N LEU A 319 -36.69 -32.43 -43.77
CA LEU A 319 -37.46 -31.60 -42.83
C LEU A 319 -37.75 -32.35 -41.52
N GLU A 320 -38.04 -33.64 -41.59
CA GLU A 320 -38.27 -34.48 -40.42
C GLU A 320 -36.99 -34.65 -39.59
N MET A 321 -35.85 -34.86 -40.24
CA MET A 321 -34.54 -34.90 -39.58
C MET A 321 -34.19 -33.56 -38.93
N LEU A 322 -34.41 -32.43 -39.62
CA LEU A 322 -34.13 -31.10 -39.09
C LEU A 322 -35.05 -30.77 -37.89
N LEU A 323 -36.30 -31.21 -37.92
CA LEU A 323 -37.22 -31.08 -36.79
C LEU A 323 -36.77 -31.91 -35.58
N ASN A 324 -36.31 -33.15 -35.80
CA ASN A 324 -35.81 -34.02 -34.74
C ASN A 324 -34.51 -33.46 -34.11
N ILE A 325 -33.58 -32.97 -34.94
CA ILE A 325 -32.36 -32.29 -34.46
C ILE A 325 -32.73 -31.07 -33.61
N ARG A 326 -33.67 -30.24 -34.08
CA ARG A 326 -34.15 -29.07 -33.33
C ARG A 326 -34.79 -29.45 -31.99
N GLN A 327 -35.64 -30.47 -31.97
CA GLN A 327 -36.30 -30.94 -30.75
C GLN A 327 -35.27 -31.50 -29.75
N ASN A 328 -34.32 -32.32 -30.20
CA ASN A 328 -33.26 -32.86 -29.33
C ASN A 328 -32.38 -31.76 -28.75
N LEU A 329 -31.97 -30.79 -29.57
CA LEU A 329 -31.23 -29.60 -29.09
C LEU A 329 -32.03 -28.84 -28.04
N GLN A 330 -33.33 -28.65 -28.25
CA GLN A 330 -34.20 -27.98 -27.28
C GLN A 330 -34.33 -28.78 -25.98
N ILE A 331 -34.53 -30.10 -26.06
CA ILE A 331 -34.65 -31.00 -24.90
C ILE A 331 -33.37 -31.02 -24.08
N VAL A 332 -32.19 -30.93 -24.71
CA VAL A 332 -30.90 -30.90 -24.00
C VAL A 332 -30.61 -29.51 -23.43
N THR A 333 -30.85 -28.46 -24.19
CA THR A 333 -30.44 -27.09 -23.79
C THR A 333 -31.34 -26.50 -22.72
N THR A 334 -32.65 -26.78 -22.77
CA THR A 334 -33.63 -26.25 -21.81
C THR A 334 -33.35 -26.65 -20.35
N PRO A 335 -33.14 -27.93 -19.99
CA PRO A 335 -32.87 -28.32 -18.60
C PRO A 335 -31.52 -27.78 -18.09
N ILE A 336 -30.50 -27.67 -18.94
CA ILE A 336 -29.21 -27.08 -18.57
C ILE A 336 -29.37 -25.60 -18.21
N LEU A 337 -30.15 -24.85 -18.99
CA LEU A 337 -30.47 -23.46 -18.69
C LEU A 337 -31.34 -23.33 -17.43
N GLU A 338 -32.31 -24.22 -17.25
CA GLU A 338 -33.18 -24.25 -16.07
C GLU A 338 -32.36 -24.52 -14.79
N GLU A 339 -31.42 -25.46 -14.82
CA GLU A 339 -30.52 -25.75 -13.70
C GLU A 339 -29.63 -24.53 -13.36
N LYS A 340 -29.11 -23.83 -14.37
CA LYS A 340 -28.36 -22.58 -14.17
C LYS A 340 -29.25 -21.50 -13.53
N ILE A 341 -30.49 -21.35 -13.99
CA ILE A 341 -31.45 -20.40 -13.40
C ILE A 341 -31.71 -20.75 -11.92
N GLN A 342 -31.93 -22.03 -11.61
CA GLN A 342 -32.16 -22.49 -10.24
C GLN A 342 -30.93 -22.25 -9.34
N LYS A 343 -29.72 -22.51 -9.84
CA LYS A 343 -28.47 -22.24 -9.11
C LYS A 343 -28.31 -20.75 -8.80
N LEU A 344 -28.55 -19.88 -9.80
CA LEU A 344 -28.51 -18.43 -9.62
C LEU A 344 -29.59 -17.93 -8.65
N GLN A 345 -30.80 -18.48 -8.71
CA GLN A 345 -31.88 -18.15 -7.78
C GLN A 345 -31.51 -18.55 -6.34
N LYS A 346 -30.89 -19.71 -6.14
CA LYS A 346 -30.41 -20.16 -4.83
C LYS A 346 -29.32 -19.23 -4.28
N GLN A 347 -28.29 -18.93 -5.09
CA GLN A 347 -27.24 -17.99 -4.70
C GLN A 347 -27.81 -16.61 -4.33
N LEU A 348 -28.78 -16.11 -5.10
CA LEU A 348 -29.45 -14.85 -4.81
C LEU A 348 -30.23 -14.90 -3.48
N SER A 349 -30.88 -16.03 -3.17
CA SER A 349 -31.55 -16.23 -1.89
C SER A 349 -30.58 -16.27 -0.71
N ASP A 350 -29.46 -16.99 -0.85
CA ASP A 350 -28.43 -17.11 0.17
C ASP A 350 -27.78 -15.74 0.45
N LEU A 351 -27.46 -14.97 -0.60
CA LEU A 351 -26.96 -13.60 -0.48
C LEU A 351 -27.98 -12.66 0.18
N LYS A 352 -29.27 -12.77 -0.17
CA LYS A 352 -30.34 -12.00 0.50
C LYS A 352 -30.43 -12.32 1.99
N LEU A 353 -30.31 -13.59 2.37
CA LEU A 353 -30.33 -14.03 3.76
C LEU A 353 -29.09 -13.53 4.52
N SER A 354 -27.90 -13.66 3.93
CA SER A 354 -26.65 -13.15 4.48
C SER A 354 -26.68 -11.63 4.67
N ASN A 355 -27.21 -10.88 3.71
CA ASN A 355 -27.38 -9.43 3.81
C ASN A 355 -28.35 -9.05 4.94
N LYS A 356 -29.47 -9.77 5.09
CA LYS A 356 -30.39 -9.59 6.22
C LYS A 356 -29.69 -9.85 7.57
N ASN A 357 -28.85 -10.89 7.65
CA ASN A 357 -28.07 -11.20 8.85
C ASN A 357 -27.04 -10.09 9.14
N MET A 358 -26.25 -9.68 8.14
CA MET A 358 -25.27 -8.60 8.28
C MET A 358 -25.92 -7.29 8.71
N LYS A 359 -27.08 -6.94 8.14
CA LYS A 359 -27.88 -5.78 8.56
C LYS A 359 -28.31 -5.86 10.02
N THR A 360 -28.66 -7.05 10.50
CA THR A 360 -29.03 -7.30 11.91
C THR A 360 -27.80 -7.21 12.83
N GLN A 361 -26.64 -7.71 12.40
CA GLN A 361 -25.40 -7.54 13.14
C GLN A 361 -24.98 -6.06 13.22
N LEU A 362 -25.10 -5.33 12.11
CA LEU A 362 -24.78 -3.90 12.06
C LEU A 362 -25.68 -3.08 12.99
N THR A 363 -26.98 -3.36 13.05
CA THR A 363 -27.88 -2.70 14.01
C THR A 363 -27.49 -3.03 15.46
N ARG A 364 -27.12 -4.28 15.76
CA ARG A 364 -26.64 -4.67 17.09
C ARG A 364 -25.33 -3.96 17.47
N ILE A 365 -24.37 -3.86 16.54
CA ILE A 365 -23.11 -3.14 16.75
C ILE A 365 -23.37 -1.65 16.99
N ASN A 366 -24.27 -1.03 16.22
CA ASN A 366 -24.64 0.37 16.44
C ASN A 366 -25.26 0.60 17.83
N VAL A 367 -26.19 -0.27 18.26
CA VAL A 367 -26.75 -0.20 19.62
C VAL A 367 -25.68 -0.35 20.70
N LEU A 368 -24.70 -1.25 20.51
CA LEU A 368 -23.57 -1.41 21.45
C LEU A 368 -22.66 -0.18 21.47
N LYS A 369 -22.35 0.39 20.30
CA LYS A 369 -21.56 1.62 20.17
C LYS A 369 -22.25 2.77 20.90
N ASP A 370 -23.55 2.96 20.69
CA ASP A 370 -24.32 4.02 21.36
C ASP A 370 -24.34 3.83 22.87
N LYS A 371 -24.49 2.58 23.35
CA LYS A 371 -24.41 2.26 24.78
C LYS A 371 -23.03 2.58 25.37
N THR A 372 -21.95 2.31 24.63
CA THR A 372 -20.58 2.62 25.06
C THR A 372 -20.34 4.13 25.08
N ILE A 373 -20.77 4.86 24.05
CA ILE A 373 -20.70 6.32 24.00
C ILE A 373 -21.48 6.92 25.17
N MET A 374 -22.67 6.40 25.49
CA MET A 374 -23.46 6.86 26.64
C MET A 374 -22.73 6.64 27.96
N LYS A 375 -22.10 5.48 28.18
CA LYS A 375 -21.28 5.23 29.36
C LYS A 375 -20.08 6.18 29.47
N LEU A 376 -19.38 6.41 28.35
CA LEU A 376 -18.24 7.34 28.29
C LEU A 376 -18.66 8.78 28.60
N ARG A 377 -19.80 9.22 28.05
CA ARG A 377 -20.39 10.52 28.38
C ARG A 377 -20.73 10.62 29.87
N GLN A 378 -21.32 9.57 30.44
CA GLN A 378 -21.64 9.54 31.87
C GLN A 378 -20.38 9.61 32.76
N SER A 379 -19.31 8.88 32.40
CA SER A 379 -18.04 8.99 33.12
C SER A 379 -17.39 10.36 32.96
N LEU A 380 -17.49 10.97 31.78
CA LEU A 380 -16.97 12.31 31.53
C LEU A 380 -17.67 13.35 32.41
N THR A 381 -19.01 13.32 32.48
CA THR A 381 -19.77 14.22 33.36
C THR A 381 -19.42 14.02 34.83
N LYS A 382 -19.18 12.77 35.28
CA LYS A 382 -18.71 12.52 36.65
C LYS A 382 -17.34 13.14 36.91
N VAL A 383 -16.40 13.01 35.97
CA VAL A 383 -15.07 13.63 36.08
C VAL A 383 -15.17 15.16 36.05
N GLU A 384 -16.03 15.73 35.22
CA GLU A 384 -16.26 17.19 35.17
C GLU A 384 -16.81 17.71 36.50
N THR A 385 -17.81 17.04 37.09
CA THR A 385 -18.32 17.45 38.42
C THR A 385 -17.29 17.29 39.54
N MET A 386 -16.42 16.27 39.47
CA MET A 386 -15.30 16.13 40.41
C MET A 386 -14.28 17.25 40.22
N LYS A 387 -13.94 17.59 38.97
CA LYS A 387 -13.04 18.70 38.64
C LYS A 387 -13.59 20.02 39.15
N GLU A 388 -14.87 20.30 38.91
CA GLU A 388 -15.53 21.54 39.34
C GLU A 388 -15.56 21.66 40.88
N LYS A 389 -15.80 20.56 41.59
CA LYS A 389 -15.67 20.51 43.06
C LYS A 389 -14.25 20.76 43.55
N VAL A 390 -13.24 20.18 42.88
CA VAL A 390 -11.84 20.43 43.24
C VAL A 390 -11.52 21.90 43.00
N VAL A 391 -11.89 22.48 41.86
CA VAL A 391 -11.69 23.90 41.56
C VAL A 391 -12.31 24.79 42.64
N MET A 392 -13.59 24.57 43.01
CA MET A 392 -14.26 25.27 44.11
C MET A 392 -13.46 25.18 45.43
N ASN A 393 -13.05 23.98 45.84
CA ASN A 393 -12.27 23.80 47.06
C ASN A 393 -10.88 24.46 46.99
N THR A 394 -10.28 24.54 45.80
CA THR A 394 -8.96 25.17 45.63
C THR A 394 -9.09 26.69 45.69
N ASP A 395 -10.14 27.25 45.11
CA ASP A 395 -10.46 28.67 45.19
C ASP A 395 -10.79 29.08 46.64
N ASP A 396 -11.52 28.25 47.39
CA ASP A 396 -11.80 28.46 48.81
C ASP A 396 -10.51 28.42 49.66
N LEU A 397 -9.63 27.43 49.41
CA LEU A 397 -8.33 27.33 50.08
C LEU A 397 -7.42 28.52 49.73
N LYS A 398 -7.49 29.01 48.49
CA LYS A 398 -6.73 30.18 48.05
C LYS A 398 -7.23 31.45 48.73
N ALA A 399 -8.55 31.65 48.82
CA ALA A 399 -9.13 32.78 49.54
C ALA A 399 -8.78 32.75 51.04
N ALA A 400 -8.78 31.57 51.67
CA ALA A 400 -8.35 31.40 53.06
C ALA A 400 -6.85 31.67 53.25
N SER A 401 -6.02 31.21 52.31
CA SER A 401 -4.58 31.50 52.30
C SER A 401 -4.29 33.00 52.15
N ASP A 402 -4.95 33.66 51.20
CA ASP A 402 -4.80 35.10 50.96
C ASP A 402 -5.26 35.91 52.20
N SER A 403 -6.34 35.48 52.86
CA SER A 403 -6.81 36.07 54.12
C SER A 403 -5.82 35.88 55.26
N ALA A 404 -5.26 34.68 55.44
CA ALA A 404 -4.27 34.40 56.47
C ALA A 404 -2.95 35.16 56.21
N GLU A 405 -2.56 35.33 54.95
CA GLU A 405 -1.38 36.11 54.59
C GLU A 405 -1.58 37.61 54.86
N GLN A 406 -2.78 38.13 54.61
CA GLN A 406 -3.17 39.51 54.93
C GLN A 406 -3.14 39.76 56.45
N GLU A 407 -3.67 38.82 57.24
CA GLU A 407 -3.68 38.88 58.70
C GLU A 407 -2.26 38.81 59.28
N ALA A 408 -1.44 37.87 58.78
CA ALA A 408 -0.03 37.76 59.18
C ALA A 408 0.77 39.02 58.83
N ARG A 409 0.49 39.67 57.69
CA ARG A 409 1.08 40.98 57.35
C ARG A 409 0.64 42.08 58.31
N ALA A 410 -0.64 42.13 58.67
CA ALA A 410 -1.17 43.12 59.61
C ALA A 410 -0.58 42.93 61.03
N ASP A 411 -0.45 41.69 61.50
CA ASP A 411 0.15 41.39 62.80
C ASP A 411 1.66 41.65 62.81
N LYS A 412 2.35 41.35 61.71
CA LYS A 412 3.78 41.70 61.55
C LYS A 412 3.98 43.22 61.58
N GLU A 413 3.08 43.99 60.98
CA GLU A 413 3.12 45.45 61.02
C GLU A 413 2.80 45.98 62.43
N ARG A 414 1.83 45.39 63.13
CA ARG A 414 1.54 45.71 64.54
C ARG A 414 2.74 45.41 65.46
N ALA A 415 3.41 44.28 65.24
CA ALA A 415 4.61 43.90 65.98
C ALA A 415 5.78 44.85 65.70
N ARG A 416 5.91 45.36 64.47
CA ARG A 416 6.89 46.40 64.12
C ARG A 416 6.59 47.72 64.83
N GLN A 417 5.33 48.15 64.85
CA GLN A 417 4.93 49.35 65.59
C GLN A 417 5.17 49.21 67.10
N MET A 418 4.99 48.01 67.68
CA MET A 418 5.36 47.73 69.08
C MET A 418 6.87 47.68 69.31
N LEU A 419 7.66 47.21 68.34
CA LEU A 419 9.12 47.23 68.44
C LEU A 419 9.67 48.66 68.36
N ASP A 420 9.08 49.50 67.50
CA ASP A 420 9.45 50.92 67.35
C ASP A 420 9.12 51.74 68.62
N SER A 421 8.11 51.35 69.41
CA SER A 421 7.82 51.97 70.71
C SER A 421 8.74 51.47 71.85
N VAL A 422 9.34 50.29 71.71
CA VAL A 422 10.31 49.71 72.68
C VAL A 422 11.77 50.10 72.35
N THR A 423 12.02 50.68 71.18
CA THR A 423 13.37 51.07 70.74
C THR A 423 14.07 52.15 71.59
N PRO A 424 13.40 53.09 72.29
CA PRO A 424 14.13 54.06 73.10
C PRO A 424 14.68 53.46 74.41
N GLU A 425 14.22 52.28 74.85
CA GLU A 425 14.66 51.69 76.13
C GLU A 425 15.84 50.69 75.97
N LEU A 426 16.02 50.10 74.78
CA LEU A 426 17.00 49.00 74.56
C LEU A 426 18.35 49.46 73.99
N SER A 427 18.50 50.74 73.65
CA SER A 427 19.75 51.32 73.12
C SER A 427 20.85 51.56 74.17
N THR A 428 20.54 51.42 75.47
CA THR A 428 21.51 51.69 76.55
C THR A 428 22.04 50.42 77.23
N ALA A 429 21.54 49.22 76.89
CA ALA A 429 21.91 47.96 77.56
C ALA A 429 22.44 46.87 76.61
N LYS A 430 22.98 47.24 75.44
CA LYS A 430 23.48 46.30 74.42
C LYS A 430 24.94 46.57 74.01
N ASN A 431 25.82 46.72 75.00
CA ASN A 431 27.27 46.70 74.80
C ASN A 431 27.91 45.72 75.80
N THR A 432 27.52 44.44 75.76
CA THR A 432 28.31 43.26 76.20
C THR A 432 27.44 42.00 76.11
N LEU A 433 28.00 40.88 75.64
CA LEU A 433 27.43 39.50 75.58
C LEU A 433 26.47 39.28 74.39
N GLU A 434 26.61 38.34 73.44
CA GLU A 434 27.32 37.05 73.40
C GLU A 434 27.30 36.50 71.94
N VAL A 435 28.45 36.17 71.32
CA VAL A 435 28.55 35.37 70.07
C VAL A 435 29.79 34.47 70.15
N ALA A 436 29.90 33.65 71.21
CA ALA A 436 31.11 32.83 71.43
C ALA A 436 30.86 31.32 71.65
N GLY A 437 29.60 30.85 71.64
CA GLY A 437 29.28 29.44 71.98
C GLY A 437 29.31 28.45 70.82
N GLN A 438 28.88 28.86 69.62
CA GLN A 438 28.53 27.89 68.56
C GLN A 438 29.73 27.33 67.76
N GLU A 439 30.83 28.08 67.66
CA GLU A 439 32.02 27.63 66.92
C GLU A 439 32.92 26.68 67.73
N GLN A 440 32.88 26.78 69.07
CA GLN A 440 33.68 25.93 69.96
C GLN A 440 33.12 24.48 70.01
N GLU A 441 31.80 24.32 70.11
CA GLU A 441 31.15 23.00 70.19
C GLU A 441 31.35 22.14 68.94
N LEU A 442 31.35 22.76 67.75
CA LEU A 442 31.60 22.05 66.49
C LEU A 442 33.06 21.60 66.36
N GLY A 443 34.01 22.37 66.91
CA GLY A 443 35.42 22.00 66.99
C GLY A 443 35.67 20.80 67.89
N ASP A 444 35.09 20.81 69.09
CA ASP A 444 35.25 19.76 70.10
C ASP A 444 34.64 18.42 69.63
N PHE A 445 33.52 18.48 68.90
CA PHE A 445 32.90 17.30 68.28
C PHE A 445 33.79 16.69 67.18
N ARG A 446 34.38 17.53 66.32
CA ARG A 446 35.30 17.10 65.26
C ARG A 446 36.52 16.38 65.84
N GLU A 447 37.10 16.93 66.90
CA GLU A 447 38.26 16.34 67.59
C GLU A 447 37.94 14.95 68.18
N THR A 448 36.74 14.82 68.75
CA THR A 448 36.27 13.57 69.36
C THR A 448 36.10 12.45 68.33
N ILE A 449 35.51 12.76 67.16
CA ILE A 449 35.35 11.78 66.07
C ILE A 449 36.70 11.33 65.52
N LEU A 450 37.65 12.26 65.33
CA LEU A 450 39.01 11.96 64.85
C LEU A 450 39.74 10.98 65.78
N LYS A 451 39.64 11.20 67.10
CA LYS A 451 40.21 10.30 68.12
C LYS A 451 39.56 8.92 68.11
N MET A 452 38.24 8.81 67.97
CA MET A 452 37.56 7.51 67.93
C MET A 452 37.89 6.68 66.68
N LEU A 453 38.08 7.34 65.53
CA LEU A 453 38.41 6.68 64.27
C LEU A 453 39.92 6.49 64.05
N GLY A 454 40.75 7.02 64.95
CA GLY A 454 42.22 6.89 64.89
C GLY A 454 42.90 7.73 63.81
N PHE A 455 42.26 8.80 63.33
CA PHE A 455 42.81 9.69 62.31
C PHE A 455 43.65 10.82 62.91
N ASP A 456 44.67 11.28 62.18
CA ASP A 456 45.47 12.45 62.55
C ASP A 456 44.62 13.74 62.43
N MET A 457 44.93 14.75 63.25
CA MET A 457 44.14 16.00 63.36
C MET A 457 44.10 16.81 62.04
N LYS A 458 45.02 16.52 61.12
CA LYS A 458 45.14 17.14 59.80
C LYS A 458 44.30 16.46 58.71
N THR A 459 43.62 15.35 59.02
CA THR A 459 42.79 14.65 58.05
C THR A 459 41.61 15.52 57.61
N ALA A 460 41.40 15.60 56.29
CA ALA A 460 40.31 16.38 55.71
C ALA A 460 38.94 15.75 56.02
N ASP A 461 37.93 16.59 56.27
CA ASP A 461 36.60 16.15 56.73
C ASP A 461 35.91 15.17 55.77
N LYS A 462 36.19 15.28 54.47
CA LYS A 462 35.67 14.37 53.45
C LYS A 462 36.10 12.91 53.68
N GLU A 463 37.30 12.69 54.19
CA GLU A 463 37.81 11.34 54.48
C GLU A 463 37.18 10.76 55.74
N ILE A 464 37.02 11.59 56.77
CA ILE A 464 36.33 11.23 58.03
C ILE A 464 34.88 10.83 57.73
N ILE A 465 34.19 11.62 56.89
CA ILE A 465 32.79 11.37 56.51
C ILE A 465 32.65 10.07 55.68
N ASN A 466 33.60 9.79 54.78
CA ASN A 466 33.57 8.55 53.98
C ASN A 466 33.73 7.30 54.85
N GLN A 467 34.59 7.35 55.86
CA GLN A 467 34.84 6.24 56.78
C GLN A 467 33.64 5.99 57.70
N LEU A 468 33.02 7.05 58.22
CA LEU A 468 31.76 6.94 58.97
C LEU A 468 30.64 6.33 58.12
N LYS A 469 30.53 6.70 56.85
CA LYS A 469 29.55 6.10 55.92
C LYS A 469 29.76 4.60 55.73
N LEU A 470 31.01 4.14 55.61
CA LEU A 470 31.34 2.72 55.51
C LEU A 470 30.95 1.96 56.79
N ILE A 471 31.25 2.52 57.97
CA ILE A 471 30.88 1.91 59.25
C ILE A 471 29.35 1.82 59.40
N ILE A 472 28.61 2.86 59.02
CA ILE A 472 27.15 2.86 59.05
C ILE A 472 26.58 1.81 58.08
N GLN A 473 27.13 1.68 56.87
CA GLN A 473 26.70 0.65 55.92
C GLN A 473 26.94 -0.76 56.45
N VAL A 474 28.09 -1.03 57.09
CA VAL A 474 28.37 -2.33 57.71
C VAL A 474 27.39 -2.62 58.86
N TYR A 475 27.10 -1.60 59.68
CA TYR A 475 26.13 -1.73 60.76
C TYR A 475 24.71 -2.00 60.24
N GLU A 476 24.28 -1.32 59.17
CA GLU A 476 22.98 -1.55 58.54
C GLU A 476 22.86 -2.94 57.91
N ILE A 477 23.93 -3.45 57.29
CA ILE A 477 23.97 -4.81 56.73
C ILE A 477 23.89 -5.85 57.86
N SER A 478 24.61 -5.63 58.97
CA SER A 478 24.57 -6.52 60.14
C SER A 478 23.21 -6.51 60.86
N ASN A 479 22.53 -5.37 60.93
CA ASN A 479 21.16 -5.30 61.46
C ASN A 479 20.15 -5.99 60.54
N LYS A 480 20.31 -5.88 59.21
CA LYS A 480 19.44 -6.59 58.25
C LYS A 480 19.60 -8.12 58.33
N SER A 481 20.80 -8.65 58.56
CA SER A 481 20.99 -10.10 58.71
C SER A 481 20.39 -10.64 60.02
N LYS A 482 20.33 -9.82 61.07
CA LYS A 482 19.74 -10.17 62.37
C LYS A 482 18.20 -10.30 62.30
N ILE A 483 17.56 -9.52 61.44
CA ILE A 483 16.11 -9.60 61.19
C ILE A 483 15.75 -10.84 60.35
N ALA A 484 16.67 -11.33 59.51
CA ALA A 484 16.43 -12.51 58.67
C ALA A 484 16.55 -13.85 59.43
N SER A 485 17.38 -13.96 60.47
CA SER A 485 17.49 -15.22 61.24
C SER A 485 16.32 -15.47 62.20
N ASP A 486 15.58 -14.42 62.57
CA ASP A 486 14.44 -14.53 63.49
C ASP A 486 13.15 -15.00 62.77
N CYS A 487 13.14 -15.09 61.44
CA CYS A 487 11.98 -15.53 60.66
C CYS A 487 11.93 -17.05 60.38
N GLU A 488 13.00 -17.81 60.61
CA GLU A 488 13.10 -19.23 60.18
C GLU A 488 12.76 -20.26 61.27
N THR A 489 12.28 -19.86 62.45
CA THR A 489 11.95 -20.76 63.58
C THR A 489 10.45 -21.00 63.81
N GLY A 490 9.59 -20.68 62.83
CA GLY A 490 8.12 -20.70 63.00
C GLY A 490 7.34 -21.77 62.23
N LEU A 491 7.98 -22.74 61.57
CA LEU A 491 7.29 -23.76 60.77
C LEU A 491 7.86 -25.15 61.07
N ASP A 492 7.56 -25.68 62.25
CA ASP A 492 7.53 -27.12 62.53
C ASP A 492 6.85 -27.32 63.89
N ASN A 493 5.52 -27.35 63.87
CA ASN A 493 4.64 -28.06 64.83
C ASN A 493 3.18 -27.81 64.44
N GLU A 494 2.67 -28.61 63.50
CA GLU A 494 1.33 -29.24 63.56
C GLU A 494 1.20 -30.37 62.53
#